data_AF-A0A963WDL7-F1
#
_entry.id   AF-A0A963WDL7-F1
#
_cell.length_a   1.000
_cell.length_b   1.000
_cell.length_c   1.000
_cell.angle_alpha   90.00
_cell.angle_beta   90.00
_cell.angle_gamma   90.00
#
_symmetry.space_group_name_H-M   'P 1'
#
loop_
_entity.id
_entity.type
_entity.pdbx_description
1 polymer ?
#
loop_
_entity_poly.entity_id
_entity_poly.type
_entity_poly.pdbx_seq_one_letter_code
_entity_poly.pdbx_strand_id
1 'polypeptide(L)'
;MRRRDFVLSAAALGSAPALWAASPIKPGPKAALIVVDVQNCFVDGGTLPVKGGADVVPVINKLAPAFQNIVVTQDWHTPGHASFASA
;
A
#
# COMPACT_ATOMS: atom_id res chain seq x y z
N MET A 1 30.11 -21.13 49.24
CA MET A 1 29.54 -19.94 48.58
C MET A 1 28.88 -20.36 47.28
N ARG A 2 27.69 -19.84 47.03
CA ARG A 2 26.57 -20.43 46.27
C ARG A 2 26.78 -20.27 44.75
N ARG A 3 26.88 -21.38 44.01
CA ARG A 3 26.81 -21.40 42.53
C ARG A 3 25.45 -20.82 42.11
N ARG A 4 25.43 -19.80 41.26
CA ARG A 4 24.22 -19.25 40.66
C ARG A 4 24.16 -19.78 39.23
N ASP A 5 23.50 -20.92 39.08
CA ASP A 5 23.04 -21.44 37.81
C ASP A 5 21.93 -20.50 37.31
N PHE A 6 22.22 -19.67 36.31
CA PHE A 6 21.20 -18.94 35.58
C PHE A 6 20.64 -19.89 34.52
N VAL A 7 19.44 -20.40 34.79
CA VAL A 7 18.62 -21.16 33.86
C VAL A 7 18.34 -20.28 32.63
N LEU A 8 18.82 -20.74 31.47
CA LEU A 8 18.33 -20.28 30.16
C LEU A 8 16.89 -20.74 30.01
N SER A 9 15.93 -19.83 30.24
CA SER A 9 14.55 -20.06 29.84
C SER A 9 14.45 -19.89 28.33
N ALA A 10 14.37 -21.02 27.63
CA ALA A 10 13.91 -21.11 26.25
C ALA A 10 12.44 -20.68 26.18
N ALA A 11 12.18 -19.44 25.78
CA ALA A 11 10.84 -19.03 25.38
C ALA A 11 10.65 -19.45 23.91
N ALA A 12 9.66 -20.32 23.74
CA ALA A 12 9.19 -20.97 22.54
C ALA A 12 9.35 -20.17 21.24
N LEU A 13 9.88 -20.87 20.23
CA LEU A 13 9.72 -20.60 18.81
C LEU A 13 8.22 -20.51 18.47
N GLY A 14 7.65 -19.31 18.58
CA GLY A 14 6.42 -18.97 17.88
C GLY A 14 6.77 -18.91 16.40
N SER A 15 6.24 -19.86 15.63
CA SER A 15 6.27 -19.84 14.17
C SER A 15 5.60 -18.55 13.70
N ALA A 16 6.39 -17.49 13.48
CA ALA A 16 5.96 -16.40 12.65
C ALA A 16 5.51 -17.02 11.33
N PRO A 17 4.30 -16.70 10.82
CA PRO A 17 3.97 -17.11 9.46
C PRO A 17 5.11 -16.59 8.60
N ALA A 18 5.67 -17.45 7.77
CA ALA A 18 6.69 -17.05 6.82
C ALA A 18 6.12 -15.85 6.07
N LEU A 19 6.61 -14.66 6.39
CA LEU A 19 6.36 -13.46 5.61
C LEU A 19 6.95 -13.81 4.25
N TRP A 20 6.11 -14.25 3.32
CA TRP A 20 6.50 -14.32 1.93
C TRP A 20 6.80 -12.88 1.54
N ALA A 21 8.07 -12.50 1.67
CA ALA A 21 8.61 -11.38 0.95
C ALA A 21 8.40 -11.73 -0.52
N ALA A 22 7.33 -11.20 -1.11
CA ALA A 22 7.11 -11.29 -2.54
C ALA A 22 8.42 -10.91 -3.22
N SER A 23 8.92 -11.79 -4.08
CA SER A 23 10.17 -11.53 -4.79
C SER A 23 10.10 -10.17 -5.49
N PRO A 24 11.22 -9.42 -5.58
CA PRO A 24 11.22 -8.11 -6.22
C PRO A 24 10.58 -8.21 -7.60
N ILE A 25 9.49 -7.46 -7.81
CA ILE A 25 8.81 -7.43 -9.10
C ILE A 25 9.77 -6.78 -10.10
N LYS A 26 10.07 -7.49 -11.19
CA LYS A 26 10.80 -6.96 -12.34
C LYS A 26 9.85 -6.94 -13.55
N PRO A 27 9.10 -5.85 -13.77
CA PRO A 27 8.18 -5.74 -14.89
C PRO A 27 8.95 -5.84 -16.22
N GLY A 28 8.39 -6.57 -17.18
CA GLY A 28 8.93 -6.61 -18.55
C GLY A 28 8.63 -5.30 -19.32
N PRO A 29 9.23 -5.11 -20.51
CA PRO A 29 9.05 -3.89 -21.30
C PRO A 29 7.59 -3.59 -21.72
N LYS A 30 6.74 -4.62 -21.76
CA LYS A 30 5.31 -4.52 -22.11
C LYS A 30 4.39 -4.37 -20.91
N ALA A 31 4.94 -4.28 -19.69
CA ALA A 31 4.16 -4.05 -18.50
C ALA A 31 3.89 -2.55 -18.30
N ALA A 32 2.79 -2.22 -17.64
CA ALA A 32 2.44 -0.86 -17.23
C ALA A 32 2.00 -0.83 -15.76
N LEU A 33 2.35 0.23 -15.05
CA LEU A 33 1.78 0.58 -13.76
C LEU A 33 0.61 1.55 -13.99
N ILE A 34 -0.58 1.18 -13.53
CA ILE A 34 -1.76 2.06 -13.57
C ILE A 34 -2.04 2.51 -12.14
N VAL A 35 -1.89 3.80 -11.89
CA VAL A 35 -2.18 4.43 -10.60
C VAL A 35 -3.59 5.00 -10.67
N VAL A 36 -4.52 4.33 -10.01
CA VAL A 36 -5.95 4.63 -10.12
C VAL A 36 -6.40 5.53 -8.98
N ASP A 37 -6.90 6.72 -9.34
CA ASP A 37 -7.69 7.61 -8.50
C ASP A 37 -7.06 7.93 -7.14
N VAL A 38 -5.73 8.10 -7.12
CA VAL A 38 -4.99 8.58 -5.95
C VAL A 38 -5.14 10.10 -5.87
N GLN A 39 -6.34 10.53 -5.49
CA GLN A 39 -6.78 11.94 -5.47
C GLN A 39 -7.14 12.40 -4.06
N ASN A 40 -7.08 13.70 -3.84
CA ASN A 40 -7.38 14.32 -2.55
C ASN A 40 -8.80 13.99 -2.02
N CYS A 41 -9.77 13.73 -2.90
CA CYS A 41 -11.12 13.36 -2.50
C CYS A 41 -11.18 11.98 -1.83
N PHE A 42 -10.25 11.07 -2.12
CA PHE A 42 -10.26 9.69 -1.65
C PHE A 42 -9.29 9.41 -0.50
N VAL A 43 -8.49 10.39 -0.07
CA VAL A 43 -7.61 10.24 1.11
C VAL A 43 -8.28 10.83 2.35
N ASP A 44 -7.70 10.56 3.53
CA ASP A 44 -8.21 11.08 4.80
C ASP A 44 -8.33 12.63 4.76
N GLY A 45 -9.51 13.14 5.10
CA GLY A 45 -9.86 14.57 4.99
C GLY A 45 -10.48 15.00 3.65
N GLY A 46 -10.60 14.08 2.69
CA GLY A 46 -11.28 14.30 1.41
C GLY A 46 -12.80 14.31 1.49
N THR A 47 -13.47 14.52 0.35
CA THR A 47 -14.93 14.53 0.22
C THR A 47 -15.55 13.13 0.22
N LEU A 48 -14.78 12.10 -0.16
CA LEU A 48 -15.19 10.69 -0.14
C LEU A 48 -14.01 9.83 0.35
N PRO A 49 -13.59 10.01 1.63
CA PRO A 49 -12.33 9.48 2.11
C PRO A 49 -12.36 7.95 2.21
N VAL A 50 -11.30 7.32 1.70
CA VAL A 50 -10.96 5.93 1.96
C VAL A 50 -9.98 5.91 3.13
N LYS A 51 -10.30 5.14 4.17
CA LYS A 51 -9.47 5.03 5.37
C LYS A 51 -8.05 4.57 4.99
N GLY A 52 -7.03 5.37 5.34
CA GLY A 52 -5.63 5.08 5.00
C GLY A 52 -5.32 5.25 3.51
N GLY A 53 -6.16 5.98 2.77
CA GLY A 53 -5.99 6.15 1.32
C GLY A 53 -4.65 6.79 0.93
N ALA A 54 -4.04 7.59 1.81
CA ALA A 54 -2.72 8.17 1.57
C ALA A 54 -1.56 7.16 1.71
N ASP A 55 -1.77 6.03 2.39
CA ASP A 55 -0.72 5.05 2.70
C ASP A 55 -0.20 4.34 1.44
N VAL A 56 -0.96 4.39 0.34
CA VAL A 56 -0.55 3.83 -0.95
C VAL A 56 0.50 4.70 -1.67
N VAL A 57 0.56 6.00 -1.37
CA VAL A 57 1.44 6.96 -2.08
C VAL A 57 2.92 6.58 -1.96
N PRO A 58 3.48 6.29 -0.76
CA PRO A 58 4.86 5.84 -0.65
C PRO A 58 5.13 4.51 -1.37
N VAL A 59 4.15 3.61 -1.43
CA VAL A 59 4.26 2.32 -2.12
C VAL A 59 4.34 2.53 -3.63
N ILE A 60 3.46 3.37 -4.20
CA ILE A 60 3.49 3.74 -5.61
C ILE A 60 4.82 4.39 -5.97
N ASN A 61 5.29 5.35 -5.18
CA ASN A 61 6.56 6.03 -5.40
C ASN A 61 7.75 5.07 -5.39
N LYS A 62 7.69 4.01 -4.58
CA LYS A 62 8.71 2.94 -4.56
C LYS A 62 8.61 2.01 -5.78
N LEU A 63 7.41 1.74 -6.28
CA LEU A 63 7.18 0.85 -7.43
C LEU A 63 7.43 1.52 -8.77
N ALA A 64 7.10 2.81 -8.90
CA ALA A 64 7.15 3.57 -10.16
C ALA A 64 8.48 3.43 -10.93
N PRO A 65 9.67 3.49 -10.30
CA PRO A 65 10.94 3.36 -11.02
C PRO A 65 11.17 1.99 -11.69
N ALA A 66 10.42 0.95 -11.30
CA ALA A 66 10.53 -0.38 -11.90
C ALA A 66 9.76 -0.51 -13.23
N PHE A 67 8.90 0.45 -13.57
CA PHE A 67 8.06 0.40 -14.76
C PHE A 67 8.52 1.42 -15.81
N GLN A 68 8.51 1.01 -17.08
CA GLN A 68 8.76 1.93 -18.21
C GLN A 68 7.50 2.71 -18.60
N ASN A 69 6.32 2.12 -18.39
CA ASN A 69 5.04 2.70 -18.74
C ASN A 69 4.23 2.95 -17.47
N ILE A 70 3.88 4.20 -17.22
CA ILE A 70 3.06 4.59 -16.07
C ILE A 70 1.88 5.40 -16.57
N VAL A 71 0.67 4.99 -16.18
CA VAL A 71 -0.58 5.69 -16.45
C VAL A 71 -1.19 6.08 -15.11
N VAL A 72 -1.67 7.32 -15.00
CA VAL A 72 -2.39 7.80 -13.84
C VAL A 72 -3.80 8.14 -14.28
N THR A 73 -4.81 7.66 -13.56
CA THR A 73 -6.21 8.01 -13.83
C THR A 73 -6.69 9.07 -12.85
N GLN A 74 -7.77 9.72 -13.24
CA GLN A 74 -8.41 10.71 -12.43
C GLN A 74 -9.92 10.54 -12.59
N ASP A 75 -10.60 10.31 -11.47
CA ASP A 75 -12.04 10.46 -11.42
C ASP A 75 -12.38 11.95 -11.60
N TRP A 76 -13.19 12.23 -12.62
CA TRP A 76 -13.41 13.60 -13.12
C TRP A 76 -14.89 13.83 -13.44
N HIS A 77 -15.65 14.17 -12.41
CA HIS A 77 -17.07 14.46 -12.52
C HIS A 77 -17.33 15.95 -12.81
N THR A 78 -18.28 16.24 -13.70
CA THR A 78 -18.85 17.58 -13.86
C THR A 78 -19.86 17.87 -12.75
N PRO A 79 -20.19 19.14 -12.46
CA PRO A 79 -21.32 19.47 -11.59
C PRO A 79 -22.62 18.78 -12.07
N GLY A 80 -23.40 18.25 -11.13
CA GLY A 80 -24.62 17.50 -11.45
C GLY A 80 -24.39 16.11 -12.08
N HIS A 81 -23.19 15.54 -11.97
CA HIS A 81 -22.91 14.20 -12.47
C HIS A 81 -23.85 13.16 -11.83
N ALA A 82 -24.30 12.19 -12.62
CA ALA A 82 -25.34 11.23 -12.22
C ALA A 82 -24.96 10.34 -11.02
N SER A 83 -23.68 10.26 -10.66
CA SER A 83 -23.22 9.54 -9.47
C SER A 83 -23.42 10.31 -8.16
N PHE A 84 -23.74 11.61 -8.21
CA PHE A 84 -23.99 12.40 -7.01
C PHE A 84 -25.44 12.22 -6.54
N ALA A 85 -25.61 11.89 -5.25
CA ALA A 85 -26.93 11.70 -4.66
C ALA A 85 -27.76 12.99 -4.58
N SER A 86 -27.11 14.14 -4.59
CA SER A 86 -27.72 15.47 -4.66
C SER A 86 -26.82 16.39 -5.47
N ALA A 87 -27.43 17.17 -6.37
CA ALA A 87 -26.75 18.12 -7.25
C ALA A 87 -26.41 19.44 -6.55
#